data_AF-A0A9R0VWD7-F1
#
_entry.id   AF-A0A9R0VWD7-F1
#
_cell.length_a   1.000
_cell.length_b   1.000
_cell.length_c   1.000
_cell.angle_alpha   90.00
_cell.angle_beta   90.00
_cell.angle_gamma   90.00
#
_symmetry.space_group_name_H-M   'P 1'
#
loop_
_entity.id
_entity.type
_entity.pdbx_description
1 polymer ?
#
loop_
_entity_poly.entity_id
_entity_poly.type
_entity_poly.pdbx_seq_one_letter_code
_entity_poly.pdbx_strand_id
1 'polypeptide(L)'
;MGMAMTSSPQPPPPPRRRRSRLQSATTISAPSANPNPNPKAKAFPLLSDVGRLQSATPTPTPNGNPNSSPKGKVLPLLSDVGSNPSAIDYYSRVASNLAGAGRLGDFLIAAEGLRAASGDAGFAARINWHLLSRGVVAALREHGLPHVLEFLHDADRIGVHATVMLDADASDAVAAACRQLLDERIMAEFVEAIEALASK
;
A
#
# COMPACT_ATOMS: atom_id res chain seq x y z
N MET A 1 11.68 -65.72 -46.79
CA MET A 1 11.89 -64.26 -46.93
C MET A 1 11.45 -63.56 -45.65
N GLY A 2 12.31 -62.69 -45.11
CA GLY A 2 12.26 -62.22 -43.72
C GLY A 2 11.37 -61.01 -43.45
N MET A 3 10.97 -60.89 -42.18
CA MET A 3 10.16 -59.81 -41.61
C MET A 3 10.94 -58.49 -41.54
N ALA A 4 10.36 -57.40 -42.04
CA ALA A 4 10.90 -56.05 -41.90
C ALA A 4 10.42 -55.42 -40.58
N MET A 5 11.34 -55.24 -39.63
CA MET A 5 11.14 -54.47 -38.40
C MET A 5 11.40 -52.99 -38.72
N THR A 6 10.39 -52.13 -38.60
CA THR A 6 10.55 -50.68 -38.74
C THR A 6 10.95 -50.07 -37.40
N SER A 7 12.18 -49.56 -37.30
CA SER A 7 12.69 -48.86 -36.13
C SER A 7 12.18 -47.42 -36.09
N SER A 8 11.55 -47.02 -34.97
CA SER A 8 11.19 -45.62 -34.67
C SER A 8 12.43 -44.73 -34.48
N PRO A 9 12.39 -43.45 -34.90
CA PRO A 9 13.50 -42.53 -34.70
C PRO A 9 13.60 -42.05 -33.25
N GLN A 10 14.83 -42.10 -32.71
CA GLN A 10 15.18 -41.67 -31.36
C GLN A 10 15.35 -40.14 -31.29
N PRO A 11 14.85 -39.44 -30.25
CA PRO A 11 15.01 -38.00 -30.12
C PRO A 11 16.46 -37.59 -29.76
N PRO A 12 16.90 -36.37 -30.12
CA PRO A 12 18.26 -35.90 -29.85
C PRO A 12 18.49 -35.65 -28.34
N PRO A 13 19.73 -35.86 -27.85
CA PRO A 13 20.06 -35.62 -26.45
C PRO A 13 20.08 -34.11 -26.12
N PRO A 14 19.78 -33.73 -24.86
CA PRO A 14 19.79 -32.33 -24.44
C PRO A 14 21.21 -31.73 -24.43
N PRO A 15 21.35 -30.40 -24.64
CA PRO A 15 22.65 -29.74 -24.68
C PRO A 15 23.35 -29.78 -23.32
N ARG A 16 24.60 -30.25 -23.31
CA ARG A 16 25.49 -30.26 -22.13
C ARG A 16 25.74 -28.84 -21.64
N ARG A 17 25.19 -28.49 -20.48
CA ARG A 17 25.56 -27.29 -19.72
C ARG A 17 27.05 -27.33 -19.38
N ARG A 18 27.79 -26.37 -19.93
CA ARG A 18 29.22 -26.15 -19.74
C ARG A 18 29.50 -25.85 -18.26
N ARG A 19 30.02 -26.84 -17.54
CA ARG A 19 30.47 -26.73 -16.14
C ARG A 19 31.67 -25.78 -16.09
N SER A 20 31.47 -24.55 -15.61
CA SER A 20 32.58 -23.67 -15.26
C SER A 20 33.24 -24.22 -14.00
N ARG A 21 34.47 -24.67 -14.18
CA ARG A 21 35.40 -25.19 -13.19
C ARG A 21 36.05 -23.98 -12.51
N LEU A 22 35.66 -23.67 -11.28
CA LEU A 22 36.46 -22.85 -10.37
C LEU A 22 36.99 -23.76 -9.27
N GLN A 23 38.31 -23.72 -9.16
CA GLN A 23 39.16 -24.61 -8.40
C GLN A 23 39.14 -24.24 -6.91
N SER A 24 39.25 -25.26 -6.06
CA SER A 24 39.45 -25.15 -4.62
C SER A 24 40.78 -24.50 -4.28
N ALA A 25 40.81 -23.67 -3.23
CA ALA A 25 42.00 -23.41 -2.44
C ALA A 25 41.63 -23.33 -0.96
N THR A 26 42.09 -24.33 -0.20
CA THR A 26 42.09 -24.38 1.26
C THR A 26 43.26 -23.57 1.78
N THR A 27 43.02 -22.54 2.57
CA THR A 27 43.99 -22.05 3.56
C THR A 27 43.26 -21.62 4.82
N ILE A 28 43.56 -22.34 5.90
CA ILE A 28 43.14 -22.07 7.27
C ILE A 28 43.97 -20.89 7.77
N SER A 29 43.31 -19.84 8.26
CA SER A 29 43.85 -18.90 9.24
C SER A 29 42.71 -18.39 10.11
N ALA A 30 42.76 -18.70 11.41
CA ALA A 30 41.93 -18.06 12.42
C ALA A 30 42.31 -16.57 12.55
N PRO A 31 41.41 -15.72 13.07
CA PRO A 31 41.60 -15.31 14.46
C PRO A 31 40.31 -15.15 15.29
N SER A 32 40.45 -15.57 16.55
CA SER A 32 40.03 -14.93 17.80
C SER A 32 38.60 -14.39 18.01
N ALA A 33 38.07 -14.73 19.18
CA ALA A 33 36.74 -14.45 19.68
C ALA A 33 36.49 -12.97 20.11
N ASN A 34 35.25 -12.53 19.84
CA ASN A 34 34.32 -11.58 20.52
C ASN A 34 34.84 -10.58 21.60
N PRO A 35 34.29 -9.34 21.69
CA PRO A 35 32.91 -9.13 22.18
C PRO A 35 32.06 -8.01 21.51
N ASN A 36 30.77 -8.34 21.30
CA ASN A 36 29.50 -7.62 21.55
C ASN A 36 29.30 -6.10 21.23
N PRO A 37 28.08 -5.67 20.81
CA PRO A 37 27.81 -4.45 20.07
C PRO A 37 27.22 -3.31 20.93
N ASN A 38 27.17 -2.10 20.36
CA ASN A 38 26.33 -1.02 20.85
C ASN A 38 25.68 -0.25 19.67
N PRO A 39 24.37 -0.39 19.41
CA PRO A 39 23.66 0.41 18.41
C PRO A 39 23.08 1.69 19.03
N LYS A 40 23.43 2.85 18.44
CA LYS A 40 22.84 4.16 18.79
C LYS A 40 21.35 4.18 18.41
N ALA A 41 20.49 4.17 19.43
CA ALA A 41 19.06 4.43 19.31
C ALA A 41 18.81 5.86 18.81
N LYS A 42 18.00 5.99 17.75
CA LYS A 42 17.37 7.25 17.35
C LYS A 42 16.07 7.38 18.12
N ALA A 43 15.98 8.40 18.97
CA ALA A 43 14.81 8.69 19.78
C ALA A 43 13.64 9.16 18.90
N PHE A 44 12.49 8.53 19.09
CA PHE A 44 11.18 9.02 18.64
C PHE A 44 10.70 10.11 19.62
N PRO A 45 10.10 11.22 19.16
CA PRO A 45 9.39 12.12 20.08
C PRO A 45 8.05 11.46 20.48
N LEU A 46 7.98 11.04 21.73
CA LEU A 46 6.74 10.64 22.41
C LEU A 46 5.87 11.89 22.64
N LEU A 47 4.66 11.85 22.07
CA LEU A 47 3.53 12.70 22.42
C LEU A 47 3.11 12.36 23.86
N SER A 48 3.34 13.27 24.80
CA SER A 48 2.59 13.39 26.06
C SER A 48 2.97 14.70 26.76
N ASP A 49 2.16 15.74 26.61
CA ASP A 49 1.89 16.61 27.75
C ASP A 49 0.51 17.26 27.59
N VAL A 50 -0.47 16.63 28.26
CA VAL A 50 -1.77 17.22 28.54
C VAL A 50 -1.63 17.98 29.86
N GLY A 51 -1.83 19.30 29.79
CA GLY A 51 -2.34 20.07 30.92
C GLY A 51 -1.35 21.03 31.57
N ARG A 52 -1.41 22.31 31.18
CA ARG A 52 -1.39 23.38 32.17
C ARG A 52 -2.02 24.68 31.65
N LEU A 53 -3.11 25.05 32.32
CA LEU A 53 -3.78 26.36 32.30
C LEU A 53 -2.78 27.52 32.36
N GLN A 54 -2.89 28.49 31.43
CA GLN A 54 -2.64 29.91 31.71
C GLN A 54 -3.57 30.79 30.86
N SER A 55 -4.45 31.52 31.54
CA SER A 55 -5.20 32.66 31.02
C SER A 55 -4.26 33.77 30.57
N ALA A 56 -4.55 34.37 29.41
CA ALA A 56 -4.32 35.80 29.18
C ALA A 56 -5.18 36.28 28.01
N THR A 57 -6.22 37.07 28.32
CA THR A 57 -6.79 38.06 27.39
C THR A 57 -5.90 39.31 27.43
N PRO A 58 -5.69 40.02 26.31
CA PRO A 58 -6.52 41.22 26.10
C PRO A 58 -6.95 41.47 24.63
N THR A 59 -8.05 42.22 24.55
CA THR A 59 -8.81 42.75 23.40
C THR A 59 -8.09 43.98 22.73
N PRO A 60 -8.65 44.71 21.72
CA PRO A 60 -8.51 44.53 20.27
C PRO A 60 -7.92 45.73 19.44
N THR A 61 -7.74 45.53 18.11
CA THR A 61 -7.68 46.48 16.95
C THR A 61 -6.45 47.40 16.72
N PRO A 62 -6.25 48.03 15.52
CA PRO A 62 -6.26 47.53 14.12
C PRO A 62 -5.04 48.05 13.28
N ASN A 63 -5.00 47.74 11.98
CA ASN A 63 -4.19 48.33 10.88
C ASN A 63 -2.79 47.77 10.51
N GLY A 64 -2.74 47.15 9.31
CA GLY A 64 -1.93 47.66 8.20
C GLY A 64 -0.64 46.93 7.80
N ASN A 65 -0.70 46.08 6.76
CA ASN A 65 0.02 46.22 5.47
C ASN A 65 0.16 44.84 4.76
N PRO A 66 -0.20 44.68 3.47
CA PRO A 66 -0.07 43.41 2.76
C PRO A 66 1.33 43.34 2.13
N ASN A 67 2.23 42.56 2.72
CA ASN A 67 3.49 42.23 2.07
C ASN A 67 3.59 40.73 1.85
N SER A 68 3.50 40.37 0.57
CA SER A 68 3.66 39.03 0.03
C SER A 68 5.03 38.44 0.40
N SER A 69 5.03 37.28 1.05
CA SER A 69 6.05 36.27 0.82
C SER A 69 5.46 34.86 0.97
N PRO A 70 5.66 33.95 0.00
CA PRO A 70 5.05 32.63 0.00
C PRO A 70 6.04 31.63 0.59
N LYS A 71 5.80 31.09 1.79
CA LYS A 71 6.43 29.84 2.25
C LYS A 71 5.86 29.39 3.58
N GLY A 72 5.25 28.22 3.52
CA GLY A 72 4.54 27.59 4.60
C GLY A 72 3.17 27.21 4.08
N LYS A 73 3.09 26.10 3.33
CA LYS A 73 1.81 25.38 3.24
C LYS A 73 1.59 24.85 4.65
N VAL A 74 1.03 25.70 5.51
CA VAL A 74 0.43 25.27 6.76
C VAL A 74 -0.64 24.30 6.31
N LEU A 75 -0.41 23.01 6.59
CA LEU A 75 -1.40 21.98 6.33
C LEU A 75 -2.64 22.41 7.11
N PRO A 76 -3.79 22.61 6.45
CA PRO A 76 -5.02 22.86 7.18
C PRO A 76 -5.17 21.74 8.20
N LEU A 77 -5.29 22.05 9.49
CA LEU A 77 -5.62 21.00 10.45
C LEU A 77 -6.94 20.38 10.01
N LEU A 78 -7.09 19.05 10.11
CA LEU A 78 -8.30 18.35 9.66
C LEU A 78 -9.58 18.96 10.26
N SER A 79 -9.47 19.58 11.44
CA SER A 79 -10.52 20.34 12.13
C SER A 79 -11.04 21.59 11.38
N ASP A 80 -10.25 22.15 10.45
CA ASP A 80 -10.57 23.36 9.67
C ASP A 80 -10.97 23.02 8.21
N VAL A 81 -10.94 21.73 7.85
CA VAL A 81 -11.25 21.23 6.50
C VAL A 81 -12.76 21.20 6.25
N GLY A 82 -13.58 21.02 7.30
CA GLY A 82 -15.03 20.82 7.20
C GLY A 82 -15.83 21.94 6.55
N SER A 83 -15.21 23.07 6.21
CA SER A 83 -15.88 24.17 5.49
C SER A 83 -15.02 24.91 4.46
N ASN A 84 -13.74 24.54 4.28
CA ASN A 84 -12.88 25.20 3.28
C ASN A 84 -12.78 24.36 1.99
N PRO A 85 -13.41 24.80 0.87
CA PRO A 85 -13.43 24.03 -0.37
C PRO A 85 -12.03 23.81 -0.95
N SER A 86 -11.10 24.76 -0.77
CA SER A 86 -9.72 24.62 -1.27
C SER A 86 -8.92 23.58 -0.48
N ALA A 87 -9.20 23.42 0.81
CA ALA A 87 -8.60 22.38 1.64
C ALA A 87 -9.13 21.00 1.22
N ILE A 88 -10.45 20.88 1.01
CA ILE A 88 -11.07 19.64 0.51
C ILE A 88 -10.44 19.20 -0.82
N ASP A 89 -10.22 20.12 -1.76
CA ASP A 89 -9.58 19.83 -3.05
C ASP A 89 -8.08 19.47 -2.95
N TYR A 90 -7.42 19.93 -1.89
CA TYR A 90 -6.05 19.53 -1.59
C TYR A 90 -6.03 18.10 -1.02
N TYR A 91 -6.88 17.80 -0.04
CA TYR A 91 -6.96 16.47 0.58
C TYR A 91 -7.45 15.39 -0.38
N SER A 92 -8.36 15.71 -1.30
CA SER A 92 -8.78 14.78 -2.36
C SER A 92 -7.62 14.36 -3.25
N ARG A 93 -6.76 15.31 -3.63
CA ARG A 93 -5.54 15.05 -4.40
C ARG A 93 -4.53 14.23 -3.61
N VAL A 94 -4.33 14.55 -2.33
CA VAL A 94 -3.42 13.78 -1.47
C VAL A 94 -3.91 12.33 -1.32
N ALA A 95 -5.19 12.13 -0.98
CA ALA A 95 -5.77 10.80 -0.87
C ALA A 95 -5.65 10.00 -2.18
N SER A 96 -6.01 10.62 -3.30
CA SER A 96 -5.90 9.97 -4.62
C SER A 96 -4.45 9.60 -4.99
N ASN A 97 -3.47 10.43 -4.62
CA ASN A 97 -2.06 10.13 -4.88
C ASN A 97 -1.52 9.02 -3.97
N LEU A 98 -1.95 8.97 -2.70
CA LEU A 98 -1.61 7.86 -1.79
C LEU A 98 -2.17 6.54 -2.31
N ALA A 99 -3.43 6.55 -2.73
CA ALA A 99 -4.09 5.44 -3.39
C ALA A 99 -3.29 4.98 -4.62
N GLY A 100 -3.00 5.89 -5.56
CA GLY A 100 -2.26 5.58 -6.78
C GLY A 100 -0.81 5.12 -6.59
N ALA A 101 -0.25 5.27 -5.39
CA ALA A 101 1.06 4.78 -5.00
C ALA A 101 1.03 3.42 -4.27
N GLY A 102 -0.15 2.80 -4.13
CA GLY A 102 -0.30 1.53 -3.41
C GLY A 102 -0.24 1.68 -1.88
N ARG A 103 -0.22 2.91 -1.35
CA ARG A 103 -0.20 3.19 0.09
C ARG A 103 -1.61 3.13 0.66
N LEU A 104 -2.21 1.94 0.64
CA LEU A 104 -3.63 1.72 0.91
C LEU A 104 -4.04 2.13 2.33
N GLY A 105 -3.22 1.82 3.35
CA GLY A 105 -3.48 2.23 4.73
C GLY A 105 -3.45 3.75 4.93
N ASP A 106 -2.48 4.45 4.33
CA ASP A 106 -2.42 5.92 4.40
C ASP A 106 -3.58 6.57 3.65
N PHE A 107 -4.00 5.97 2.54
CA PHE A 107 -5.20 6.39 1.83
C PHE A 107 -6.44 6.28 2.73
N LEU A 108 -6.63 5.19 3.47
CA LEU A 108 -7.80 5.02 4.37
C LEU A 108 -7.86 6.12 5.44
N ILE A 109 -6.73 6.47 6.05
CA ILE A 109 -6.66 7.55 7.06
C ILE A 109 -7.05 8.89 6.42
N ALA A 110 -6.53 9.18 5.23
CA ALA A 110 -6.87 10.41 4.51
C ALA A 110 -8.33 10.43 4.03
N ALA A 111 -8.84 9.27 3.61
CA ALA A 111 -10.19 9.08 3.11
C ALA A 111 -11.23 9.32 4.21
N GLU A 112 -10.99 8.82 5.44
CA GLU A 112 -11.87 9.05 6.57
C GLU A 112 -12.01 10.54 6.91
N GLY A 113 -10.88 11.27 6.99
CA GLY A 113 -10.90 12.72 7.23
C GLY A 113 -11.57 13.51 6.10
N LEU A 114 -11.31 13.13 4.84
CA LEU A 114 -11.96 13.75 3.69
C LEU A 114 -13.47 13.49 3.66
N ARG A 115 -13.90 12.27 4.00
CA ARG A 115 -15.30 11.88 4.08
C ARG A 115 -16.03 12.63 5.19
N ALA A 116 -15.42 12.74 6.38
CA ALA A 116 -15.96 13.53 7.48
C ALA A 116 -16.15 15.01 7.09
N ALA A 117 -15.24 15.56 6.28
CA ALA A 117 -15.30 16.97 5.86
C ALA A 117 -16.21 17.24 4.65
N SER A 118 -16.44 16.27 3.77
CA SER A 118 -17.17 16.47 2.50
C SER A 118 -18.48 15.68 2.38
N GLY A 119 -18.79 14.83 3.36
CA GLY A 119 -19.89 13.87 3.30
C GLY A 119 -19.63 12.73 2.31
N ASP A 120 -20.42 11.66 2.38
CA ASP A 120 -20.18 10.45 1.60
C ASP A 120 -20.24 10.68 0.08
N ALA A 121 -21.26 11.41 -0.40
CA ALA A 121 -21.39 11.75 -1.82
C ALA A 121 -20.28 12.69 -2.31
N GLY A 122 -19.88 13.65 -1.46
CA GLY A 122 -18.83 14.61 -1.78
C GLY A 122 -17.45 13.95 -1.87
N PHE A 123 -17.19 13.00 -0.97
CA PHE A 123 -16.02 12.14 -0.97
C PHE A 123 -15.95 11.28 -2.22
N ALA A 124 -17.03 10.54 -2.53
CA ALA A 124 -17.03 9.60 -3.66
C ALA A 124 -16.80 10.30 -5.01
N ALA A 125 -17.28 11.53 -5.17
CA ALA A 125 -17.03 12.34 -6.36
C ALA A 125 -15.60 12.90 -6.47
N ARG A 126 -14.82 12.88 -5.39
CA ARG A 126 -13.49 13.50 -5.28
C ARG A 126 -12.34 12.52 -5.31
N ILE A 127 -12.60 11.25 -5.02
CA ILE A 127 -11.59 10.20 -5.14
C ILE A 127 -11.42 9.82 -6.60
N ASN A 128 -10.17 9.78 -7.05
CA ASN A 128 -9.84 9.21 -8.34
C ASN A 128 -9.81 7.68 -8.25
N TRP A 129 -10.95 7.06 -8.56
CA TRP A 129 -11.13 5.60 -8.51
C TRP A 129 -10.17 4.82 -9.40
N HIS A 130 -9.77 5.39 -10.53
CA HIS A 130 -8.79 4.75 -11.42
C HIS A 130 -7.39 4.71 -10.78
N LEU A 131 -6.97 5.78 -10.11
CA LEU A 131 -5.71 5.76 -9.34
C LEU A 131 -5.79 4.73 -8.21
N LEU A 132 -6.93 4.64 -7.53
CA LEU A 132 -7.10 3.66 -6.46
C LEU A 132 -7.08 2.22 -6.97
N SER A 133 -7.77 1.92 -8.06
CA SER A 133 -7.69 0.62 -8.76
C SER A 133 -6.25 0.26 -9.13
N ARG A 134 -5.51 1.19 -9.74
CA ARG A 134 -4.09 1.01 -10.06
C ARG A 134 -3.24 0.77 -8.80
N GLY A 135 -3.56 1.49 -7.72
CA GLY A 135 -2.97 1.34 -6.40
C GLY A 135 -3.14 -0.05 -5.81
N VAL A 136 -4.35 -0.60 -5.92
CA VAL A 136 -4.67 -1.96 -5.48
C VAL A 136 -3.87 -2.99 -6.25
N VAL A 137 -3.75 -2.85 -7.58
CA VAL A 137 -2.90 -3.73 -8.39
C VAL A 137 -1.42 -3.63 -7.99
N ALA A 138 -0.93 -2.43 -7.67
CA ALA A 138 0.44 -2.22 -7.20
C ALA A 138 0.66 -2.88 -5.83
N ALA A 139 -0.24 -2.63 -4.87
CA ALA A 139 -0.20 -3.22 -3.54
C ALA A 139 -0.29 -4.75 -3.58
N LEU A 140 -1.12 -5.30 -4.48
CA LEU A 140 -1.21 -6.75 -4.69
C LEU A 140 0.13 -7.36 -5.11
N ARG A 141 0.89 -6.67 -5.97
CA ARG A 141 2.21 -7.10 -6.44
C ARG A 141 3.29 -6.95 -5.38
N GLU A 142 3.22 -5.91 -4.56
CA GLU A 142 4.26 -5.56 -3.58
C GLU A 142 4.07 -6.24 -2.22
N HIS A 143 2.81 -6.40 -1.80
CA HIS A 143 2.44 -6.84 -0.45
C HIS A 143 1.56 -8.10 -0.45
N GLY A 144 1.04 -8.52 -1.60
CA GLY A 144 0.27 -9.75 -1.75
C GLY A 144 -1.23 -9.58 -1.47
N LEU A 145 -1.97 -10.68 -1.67
CA LEU A 145 -3.42 -10.72 -1.55
C LEU A 145 -3.95 -10.39 -0.15
N PRO A 146 -3.37 -10.91 0.97
CA PRO A 146 -3.88 -10.64 2.31
C PRO A 146 -3.94 -9.14 2.63
N HIS A 147 -2.90 -8.39 2.24
CA HIS A 147 -2.86 -6.95 2.45
C HIS A 147 -3.98 -6.21 1.71
N VAL A 148 -4.29 -6.64 0.48
CA VAL A 148 -5.38 -6.06 -0.30
C VAL A 148 -6.74 -6.39 0.30
N LEU A 149 -6.93 -7.61 0.80
CA LEU A 149 -8.20 -8.02 1.42
C LEU A 149 -8.47 -7.28 2.72
N GLU A 150 -7.45 -7.09 3.56
CA GLU A 150 -7.54 -6.25 4.76
C GLU A 150 -7.96 -4.83 4.39
N PHE A 151 -7.35 -4.26 3.35
CA PHE A 151 -7.73 -2.96 2.83
C PHE A 151 -9.19 -2.91 2.35
N LEU A 152 -9.66 -3.91 1.58
CA LEU A 152 -11.03 -3.95 1.08
C LEU A 152 -12.04 -4.01 2.24
N HIS A 153 -11.74 -4.78 3.29
CA HIS A 153 -12.57 -4.85 4.48
C HIS A 153 -12.61 -3.51 5.25
N ASP A 154 -11.46 -2.87 5.45
CA ASP A 154 -11.41 -1.56 6.11
C ASP A 154 -12.05 -0.44 5.28
N ALA A 155 -11.93 -0.51 3.95
CA ALA A 155 -12.59 0.42 3.03
C ALA A 155 -14.12 0.29 3.11
N ASP A 156 -14.62 -0.94 3.18
CA ASP A 156 -16.05 -1.22 3.35
C ASP A 156 -16.59 -0.64 4.67
N ARG A 157 -15.83 -0.78 5.78
CA ARG A 157 -16.16 -0.19 7.09
C ARG A 157 -16.35 1.33 7.04
N ILE A 158 -15.66 2.03 6.14
CA ILE A 158 -15.80 3.49 5.97
C ILE A 158 -16.74 3.88 4.81
N GLY A 159 -17.52 2.92 4.28
CA GLY A 159 -18.54 3.14 3.26
C GLY A 159 -18.01 3.14 1.82
N VAL A 160 -16.83 2.57 1.57
CA VAL A 160 -16.20 2.49 0.25
C VAL A 160 -16.22 1.07 -0.26
N HIS A 161 -17.32 0.71 -0.94
CA HIS A 161 -17.52 -0.64 -1.46
C HIS A 161 -16.59 -0.96 -2.63
N ALA A 162 -16.05 -2.18 -2.64
CA ALA A 162 -15.13 -2.68 -3.67
C ALA A 162 -15.71 -2.56 -5.10
N THR A 163 -17.02 -2.75 -5.26
CA THR A 163 -17.71 -2.65 -6.56
C THR A 163 -17.66 -1.26 -7.19
N VAL A 164 -17.51 -0.21 -6.37
CA VAL A 164 -17.37 1.17 -6.84
C VAL A 164 -15.89 1.51 -7.05
N MET A 165 -15.03 0.93 -6.21
CA MET A 165 -13.62 1.29 -6.10
C MET A 165 -12.73 0.65 -7.17
N LEU A 166 -13.03 -0.60 -7.55
CA LEU A 166 -12.21 -1.40 -8.45
C LEU A 166 -12.78 -1.37 -9.86
N ASP A 167 -11.94 -1.00 -10.82
CA ASP A 167 -12.20 -1.26 -12.23
C ASP A 167 -12.05 -2.75 -12.57
N ALA A 168 -12.35 -3.09 -13.83
CA ALA A 168 -12.30 -4.47 -14.30
C ALA A 168 -10.88 -5.05 -14.19
N ASP A 169 -9.85 -4.26 -14.52
CA ASP A 169 -8.45 -4.69 -14.48
C ASP A 169 -8.00 -5.01 -13.05
N ALA A 170 -8.36 -4.16 -12.07
CA ALA A 170 -8.06 -4.40 -10.66
C ALA A 170 -8.82 -5.61 -10.13
N SER A 171 -10.11 -5.74 -10.48
CA SER A 171 -10.94 -6.88 -10.10
C SER A 171 -10.38 -8.20 -10.65
N ASP A 172 -9.95 -8.21 -11.91
CA ASP A 172 -9.35 -9.37 -12.57
C ASP A 172 -8.01 -9.75 -11.94
N ALA A 173 -7.20 -8.76 -11.52
CA ALA A 173 -5.95 -9.00 -10.81
C ALA A 173 -6.17 -9.67 -9.44
N VAL A 174 -7.14 -9.18 -8.66
CA VAL A 174 -7.51 -9.80 -7.37
C VAL A 174 -8.04 -11.22 -7.59
N ALA A 175 -8.89 -11.42 -8.59
CA ALA A 175 -9.41 -12.74 -8.93
C ALA A 175 -8.29 -13.70 -9.39
N ALA A 176 -7.30 -13.20 -10.13
CA ALA A 176 -6.12 -13.99 -10.53
C ALA A 176 -5.29 -14.43 -9.33
N ALA A 177 -5.06 -13.53 -8.36
CA ALA A 177 -4.37 -13.88 -7.12
C ALA A 177 -5.15 -14.94 -6.31
N CYS A 178 -6.48 -14.85 -6.24
CA CYS A 178 -7.30 -15.88 -5.60
C CYS A 178 -7.17 -17.24 -6.30
N ARG A 179 -7.17 -17.26 -7.64
CA ARG A 179 -6.97 -18.50 -8.43
C ARG A 179 -5.58 -19.09 -8.21
N GLN A 180 -4.55 -18.26 -8.04
CA GLN A 180 -3.21 -18.73 -7.75
C GLN A 180 -3.15 -19.53 -6.44
N LEU A 181 -3.87 -19.11 -5.40
CA LEU A 181 -3.98 -19.88 -4.14
C LEU A 181 -4.59 -21.27 -4.35
N LEU A 182 -5.56 -21.40 -5.26
CA LEU A 182 -6.14 -22.70 -5.63
C LEU A 182 -5.14 -23.61 -6.32
N ASP A 183 -4.34 -23.05 -7.23
CA ASP A 183 -3.31 -23.76 -7.97
C ASP A 183 -2.18 -24.22 -7.03
N GLU A 184 -1.81 -23.38 -6.07
CA GLU A 184 -0.82 -23.68 -5.02
C GLU A 184 -1.38 -24.58 -3.89
N ARG A 185 -2.66 -24.95 -3.96
CA ARG A 185 -3.36 -25.80 -2.98
C ARG A 185 -3.40 -25.21 -1.56
N ILE A 186 -3.35 -23.88 -1.45
CA ILE A 186 -3.41 -23.18 -0.17
C ILE A 186 -4.87 -22.86 0.17
N MET A 187 -5.60 -23.89 0.60
CA MET A 187 -7.07 -23.79 0.78
C MET A 187 -7.49 -22.85 1.91
N ALA A 188 -6.69 -22.73 2.97
CA ALA A 188 -7.02 -21.85 4.09
C ALA A 188 -7.03 -20.38 3.64
N GLU A 189 -5.95 -19.92 3.00
CA GLU A 189 -5.84 -18.55 2.47
C GLU A 189 -6.88 -18.30 1.37
N PHE A 190 -7.21 -19.31 0.57
CA PHE A 190 -8.27 -19.18 -0.43
C PHE A 190 -9.65 -18.95 0.20
N VAL A 191 -10.01 -19.73 1.23
CA VAL A 191 -11.30 -19.55 1.92
C VAL A 191 -11.36 -18.19 2.59
N GLU A 192 -10.30 -17.78 3.29
CA GLU A 192 -10.20 -16.46 3.90
C GLU A 192 -10.34 -15.34 2.85
N ALA A 193 -9.74 -15.51 1.67
CA ALA A 193 -9.88 -14.56 0.57
C ALA A 193 -11.32 -14.46 0.05
N ILE A 194 -12.01 -15.59 -0.11
CA ILE A 194 -13.39 -15.59 -0.55
C ILE A 194 -14.32 -15.02 0.52
N GLU A 195 -14.09 -15.29 1.80
CA GLU A 195 -14.87 -14.70 2.91
C GLU A 195 -14.70 -13.19 2.97
N ALA A 196 -13.47 -12.70 2.82
CA ALA A 196 -13.17 -11.27 2.77
C ALA A 196 -13.86 -10.58 1.58
N LEU A 197 -13.94 -11.24 0.42
CA LEU A 197 -14.62 -10.71 -0.77
C LEU A 197 -16.16 -10.87 -0.74
N ALA A 198 -16.67 -11.83 0.01
CA ALA A 198 -18.11 -12.12 0.12
C ALA A 198 -18.82 -11.31 1.21
N SER A 199 -18.06 -10.62 2.06
CA SER A 199 -18.59 -9.74 3.10
C SER A 199 -19.32 -8.55 2.45
N LYS A 200 -20.57 -8.35 2.89
CA LYS A 200 -21.61 -7.49 2.28
C LYS A 200 -21.90 -6.25 3.13
#